data_AF-A0A1A8WQW4-F1
#
_entry.id   AF-A0A1A8WQW4-F1
#
_cell.length_a   1.000
_cell.length_b   1.000
_cell.length_c   1.000
_cell.angle_alpha   90.00
_cell.angle_beta   90.00
_cell.angle_gamma   90.00
#
_symmetry.space_group_name_H-M   'P 1'
#
loop_
_entity.id
_entity.type
_entity.pdbx_description
1 polymer ?
#
loop_
_entity_poly.entity_id
_entity_poly.type
_entity_poly.pdbx_seq_one_letter_code
_entity_poly.pdbx_strand_id
1 'polypeptide(L)'
;MLLLLKCKDDYPNFKCSAYGDTREWLDNKRDDFEKYKNILERKWKHYKGNLQSTNAKKSMNDCSKWSKEDWENWMKDKGFDFMNQQVQSWLDGNKKKYDDMTNKHWSDWMKKKRDDLDENEWKKKEEKRESWTKFTDAKGKKHTKKYHDEWTHWNGDMQYNFKKWYPDFMGKWLKEENWKTWVKEI
;
A
#
# COMPACT_ATOMS: atom_id res chain seq x y z
N MET A 1 9.61 39.58 -2.90
CA MET A 1 10.82 38.97 -2.34
C MET A 1 10.50 38.22 -1.03
N LEU A 2 9.78 38.83 -0.09
CA LEU A 2 9.43 38.23 1.21
C LEU A 2 8.68 36.88 1.16
N LEU A 3 7.67 36.69 0.30
CA LEU A 3 6.91 35.42 0.25
C LEU A 3 7.74 34.23 -0.23
N LEU A 4 8.41 34.37 -1.37
CA LEU A 4 9.24 33.30 -1.91
C LEU A 4 10.37 32.94 -0.93
N LEU A 5 10.90 33.94 -0.22
CA LEU A 5 11.87 33.73 0.86
C LEU A 5 11.24 32.92 1.99
N LYS A 6 10.10 33.36 2.54
CA LYS A 6 9.34 32.62 3.58
C LYS A 6 9.01 31.18 3.17
N CYS A 7 8.64 30.95 1.91
CA CYS A 7 8.37 29.60 1.40
C CYS A 7 9.66 28.76 1.30
N LYS A 8 10.78 29.36 0.88
CA LYS A 8 12.09 28.69 0.84
C LYS A 8 12.58 28.32 2.24
N ASP A 9 12.38 29.21 3.21
CA ASP A 9 12.84 29.03 4.59
C ASP A 9 11.97 28.01 5.35
N ASP A 10 10.67 27.96 5.08
CA ASP A 10 9.74 27.04 5.73
C ASP A 10 9.69 25.64 5.09
N TYR A 11 9.97 25.53 3.79
CA TYR A 11 9.91 24.26 3.06
C TYR A 11 10.72 23.12 3.70
N PRO A 12 11.95 23.32 4.22
CA PRO A 12 12.69 22.28 4.95
C PRO A 12 11.93 21.72 6.15
N ASN A 13 11.26 22.57 6.95
CA ASN A 13 10.50 22.15 8.12
C ASN A 13 9.26 21.34 7.71
N PHE A 14 8.52 21.84 6.72
CA PHE A 14 7.41 21.10 6.12
C PHE A 14 7.84 19.72 5.61
N LYS A 15 8.92 19.68 4.82
CA LYS A 15 9.47 18.44 4.26
C LYS A 15 9.83 17.44 5.37
N CYS A 16 10.39 17.93 6.47
CA CYS A 16 10.78 17.09 7.61
C CYS A 16 9.55 16.51 8.30
N SER A 17 8.57 17.34 8.66
CA SER A 17 7.33 16.91 9.33
C SER A 17 6.55 15.92 8.48
N ALA A 18 6.27 16.27 7.22
CA ALA A 18 5.50 15.40 6.32
C ALA A 18 6.20 14.05 6.10
N TYR A 19 7.54 14.04 6.10
CA TYR A 19 8.30 12.80 6.00
C TYR A 19 8.23 11.97 7.29
N GLY A 20 8.32 12.60 8.46
CA GLY A 20 8.15 11.94 9.75
C GLY A 20 6.81 11.24 9.86
N ASP A 21 5.71 11.96 9.61
CA ASP A 21 4.34 11.44 9.65
C ASP A 21 4.17 10.25 8.69
N THR A 22 4.77 10.36 7.49
CA THR A 22 4.68 9.31 6.47
C THR A 22 5.49 8.07 6.86
N ARG A 23 6.67 8.25 7.46
CA ARG A 23 7.52 7.15 7.95
C ARG A 23 6.82 6.38 9.05
N GLU A 24 6.28 7.09 10.04
CA GLU A 24 5.53 6.50 11.14
C GLU A 24 4.32 5.70 10.64
N TRP A 25 3.59 6.25 9.66
CA TRP A 25 2.48 5.53 9.04
C TRP A 25 2.92 4.23 8.36
N LEU A 26 4.02 4.24 7.60
CA LEU A 26 4.56 3.05 6.94
C LEU A 26 5.05 1.99 7.93
N ASP A 27 5.64 2.40 9.04
CA ASP A 27 6.11 1.51 10.10
C ASP A 27 4.91 0.84 10.80
N ASN A 28 3.87 1.62 11.16
CA ASN A 28 2.62 1.07 11.69
C ASN A 28 1.94 0.09 10.71
N LYS A 29 2.05 0.34 9.40
CA LYS A 29 1.50 -0.54 8.38
C LYS A 29 2.26 -1.84 8.22
N ARG A 30 3.54 -1.88 8.58
CA ARG A 30 4.32 -3.12 8.64
C ARG A 30 3.74 -4.07 9.70
N ASP A 31 3.39 -3.54 10.87
CA ASP A 31 2.74 -4.33 11.92
C ASP A 31 1.33 -4.79 11.53
N ASP A 32 0.57 -3.92 10.87
CA ASP A 32 -0.75 -4.30 10.34
C ASP A 32 -0.66 -5.39 9.27
N PHE A 33 0.44 -5.44 8.50
CA PHE A 33 0.66 -6.49 7.52
C PHE A 33 0.90 -7.85 8.20
N GLU A 34 1.64 -7.89 9.30
CA GLU A 34 1.81 -9.11 10.11
C GLU A 34 0.47 -9.62 10.65
N LYS A 35 -0.37 -8.71 11.17
CA LYS A 35 -1.74 -9.05 11.59
C LYS A 35 -2.59 -9.54 10.42
N TYR A 36 -2.42 -8.94 9.24
CA TYR A 36 -3.12 -9.33 8.02
C TYR A 36 -2.76 -10.75 7.57
N LYS A 37 -1.47 -11.14 7.61
CA LYS A 37 -1.06 -12.52 7.34
C LYS A 37 -1.74 -13.52 8.29
N ASN A 38 -1.84 -13.19 9.58
CA ASN A 38 -2.58 -14.02 10.54
C ASN A 38 -4.09 -14.10 10.26
N ILE A 39 -4.69 -13.07 9.65
CA ILE A 39 -6.06 -13.13 9.15
C ILE A 39 -6.14 -14.07 7.94
N LEU A 40 -5.20 -13.97 7.00
CA LEU A 40 -5.13 -14.84 5.82
C LEU A 40 -5.00 -16.31 6.22
N GLU A 41 -4.11 -16.66 7.16
CA GLU A 41 -3.98 -18.05 7.63
C GLU A 41 -5.31 -18.62 8.10
N ARG A 42 -6.03 -17.86 8.94
CA ARG A 42 -7.32 -18.28 9.49
C ARG A 42 -8.38 -18.43 8.41
N LYS A 43 -8.47 -17.45 7.49
CA LYS A 43 -9.41 -17.51 6.37
C LYS A 43 -9.15 -18.73 5.50
N TRP A 44 -7.89 -19.03 5.22
CA TRP A 44 -7.51 -20.13 4.35
C TRP A 44 -7.62 -21.52 5.00
N LYS A 45 -8.04 -21.63 6.25
CA LYS A 45 -8.51 -22.91 6.81
C LYS A 45 -9.85 -23.35 6.21
N HIS A 46 -10.60 -22.41 5.63
CA HIS A 46 -11.92 -22.65 5.06
C HIS A 46 -11.98 -22.20 3.59
N TYR A 47 -12.73 -22.94 2.78
CA TYR A 47 -13.07 -22.60 1.40
C TYR A 47 -14.26 -21.63 1.37
N LYS A 48 -15.33 -21.93 2.12
CA LYS A 48 -16.50 -21.05 2.25
C LYS A 48 -16.12 -19.73 2.92
N GLY A 49 -16.64 -18.63 2.40
CA GLY A 49 -16.30 -17.28 2.87
C GLY A 49 -14.90 -16.77 2.47
N ASN A 50 -14.11 -17.57 1.74
CA ASN A 50 -12.80 -17.17 1.21
C ASN A 50 -12.77 -17.27 -0.32
N LEU A 51 -12.79 -18.49 -0.87
CA LEU A 51 -12.64 -18.74 -2.31
C LEU A 51 -13.95 -19.08 -3.04
N GLN A 52 -15.05 -19.23 -2.31
CA GLN A 52 -16.36 -19.59 -2.88
C GLN A 52 -16.86 -18.57 -3.93
N SER A 53 -16.57 -17.28 -3.76
CA SER A 53 -17.00 -16.21 -4.66
C SER A 53 -15.96 -15.86 -5.73
N THR A 54 -14.87 -16.61 -5.82
CA THR A 54 -13.78 -16.34 -6.78
C THR A 54 -13.80 -17.35 -7.93
N ASN A 55 -12.99 -17.08 -8.96
CA ASN A 55 -12.79 -18.02 -10.06
C ASN A 55 -12.10 -19.33 -9.64
N ALA A 56 -11.72 -19.48 -8.36
CA ALA A 56 -11.09 -20.67 -7.80
C ALA A 56 -11.95 -21.93 -8.00
N LYS A 57 -13.29 -21.82 -8.03
CA LYS A 57 -14.17 -22.98 -8.22
C LYS A 57 -13.79 -23.85 -9.43
N LYS A 58 -13.43 -23.23 -10.57
CA LYS A 58 -13.01 -23.96 -11.77
C LYS A 58 -11.70 -24.71 -11.59
N SER A 59 -10.76 -24.12 -10.84
CA SER A 59 -9.47 -24.75 -10.55
C SER A 59 -9.56 -25.90 -9.55
N MET A 60 -10.73 -26.13 -8.94
CA MET A 60 -10.97 -27.09 -7.87
C MET A 60 -11.90 -28.23 -8.32
N ASN A 61 -12.08 -28.39 -9.64
CA ASN A 61 -12.83 -29.51 -10.20
C ASN A 61 -12.19 -30.83 -9.77
N ASP A 62 -13.03 -31.80 -9.37
CA ASP A 62 -12.59 -33.12 -8.91
C ASP A 62 -11.60 -33.11 -7.73
N CYS A 63 -11.51 -32.01 -6.96
CA CYS A 63 -10.59 -31.92 -5.82
C CYS A 63 -10.87 -32.95 -4.71
N SER A 64 -12.05 -33.58 -4.73
CA SER A 64 -12.39 -34.72 -3.86
C SER A 64 -11.57 -35.98 -4.17
N LYS A 65 -10.99 -36.09 -5.36
CA LYS A 65 -10.13 -37.21 -5.80
C LYS A 65 -8.63 -36.90 -5.69
N TRP A 66 -8.28 -35.65 -5.36
CA TRP A 66 -6.89 -35.22 -5.29
C TRP A 66 -6.15 -35.91 -4.15
N SER A 67 -4.95 -36.38 -4.47
CA SER A 67 -3.97 -36.80 -3.49
C SER A 67 -3.39 -35.60 -2.73
N LYS A 68 -2.65 -35.87 -1.67
CA LYS A 68 -1.89 -34.82 -0.97
C LYS A 68 -0.90 -34.09 -1.90
N GLU A 69 -0.31 -34.80 -2.86
CA GLU A 69 0.63 -34.22 -3.82
C GLU A 69 -0.07 -33.28 -4.80
N ASP A 70 -1.28 -33.63 -5.25
CA ASP A 70 -2.11 -32.75 -6.08
C ASP A 70 -2.45 -31.45 -5.35
N TRP A 71 -2.80 -31.55 -4.06
CA TRP A 71 -3.04 -30.38 -3.20
C TRP A 71 -1.79 -29.52 -3.01
N GLU A 72 -0.63 -30.13 -2.83
CA GLU A 72 0.64 -29.42 -2.73
C GLU A 72 0.97 -28.67 -4.02
N ASN A 73 0.81 -29.32 -5.18
CA ASN A 73 1.03 -28.70 -6.49
C ASN A 73 0.05 -27.55 -6.74
N TRP A 74 -1.23 -27.73 -6.40
CA TRP A 74 -2.22 -26.67 -6.50
C TRP A 74 -1.88 -25.48 -5.60
N MET A 75 -1.44 -25.72 -4.36
CA MET A 75 -1.05 -24.66 -3.44
C MET A 75 0.19 -23.90 -3.93
N LYS A 76 1.17 -24.56 -4.55
CA LYS A 76 2.35 -23.89 -5.10
C LYS A 76 2.04 -22.93 -6.25
N ASP A 77 1.00 -23.22 -7.03
CA ASP A 77 0.60 -22.44 -8.19
C ASP A 77 -0.66 -21.60 -7.89
N LYS A 78 -1.84 -22.21 -8.00
CA LYS A 78 -3.14 -21.53 -7.89
C LYS A 78 -3.41 -20.97 -6.49
N GLY A 79 -3.05 -21.71 -5.44
CA GLY A 79 -3.15 -21.24 -4.07
C GLY A 79 -2.33 -19.97 -3.84
N PHE A 80 -1.10 -19.95 -4.36
CA PHE A 80 -0.22 -18.79 -4.26
C PHE A 80 -0.82 -17.60 -4.99
N ASP A 81 -1.28 -17.78 -6.23
CA ASP A 81 -1.88 -16.72 -7.03
C ASP A 81 -3.09 -16.09 -6.35
N PHE A 82 -4.02 -16.90 -5.83
CA PHE A 82 -5.20 -16.38 -5.15
C PHE A 82 -4.85 -15.65 -3.86
N MET A 83 -3.90 -16.16 -3.07
CA MET A 83 -3.48 -15.47 -1.85
C MET A 83 -2.71 -14.17 -2.18
N ASN A 84 -1.87 -14.20 -3.21
CA ASN A 84 -1.17 -13.02 -3.69
C ASN A 84 -2.16 -11.94 -4.16
N GLN A 85 -3.24 -12.30 -4.86
CA GLN A 85 -4.30 -11.34 -5.22
C GLN A 85 -4.95 -10.68 -3.99
N GLN A 86 -5.18 -11.43 -2.92
CA GLN A 86 -5.69 -10.88 -1.66
C GLN A 86 -4.67 -9.93 -1.00
N VAL A 87 -3.38 -10.26 -1.08
CA VAL A 87 -2.29 -9.38 -0.60
C VAL A 87 -2.20 -8.11 -1.44
N GLN A 88 -2.23 -8.21 -2.77
CA GLN A 88 -2.23 -7.03 -3.66
C GLN A 88 -3.43 -6.14 -3.39
N SER A 89 -4.63 -6.71 -3.23
CA SER A 89 -5.83 -5.92 -2.90
C SER A 89 -5.68 -5.14 -1.59
N TRP A 90 -5.03 -5.74 -0.58
CA TRP A 90 -4.72 -5.06 0.67
C TRP A 90 -3.67 -3.95 0.47
N LEU A 91 -2.63 -4.19 -0.33
CA LEU A 91 -1.60 -3.21 -0.65
C LEU A 91 -2.18 -2.02 -1.44
N ASP A 92 -3.01 -2.27 -2.45
CA ASP A 92 -3.69 -1.25 -3.26
C ASP A 92 -4.62 -0.38 -2.40
N GLY A 93 -5.36 -1.00 -1.48
CA GLY A 93 -6.19 -0.28 -0.52
C GLY A 93 -5.38 0.65 0.39
N ASN A 94 -4.16 0.25 0.77
CA ASN A 94 -3.26 1.08 1.56
C ASN A 94 -2.53 2.12 0.71
N LYS A 95 -2.21 1.83 -0.56
CA LYS A 95 -1.65 2.78 -1.51
C LYS A 95 -2.53 4.01 -1.65
N LYS A 96 -3.84 3.80 -1.82
CA LYS A 96 -4.79 4.91 -1.90
C LYS A 96 -4.72 5.82 -0.67
N LYS A 97 -4.70 5.24 0.53
CA LYS A 97 -4.61 6.01 1.79
C LYS A 97 -3.28 6.77 1.91
N TYR A 98 -2.20 6.13 1.50
CA TYR A 98 -0.87 6.74 1.46
C TYR A 98 -0.82 7.94 0.50
N ASP A 99 -1.39 7.78 -0.70
CA ASP A 99 -1.47 8.86 -1.69
C ASP A 99 -2.35 10.00 -1.19
N ASP A 100 -3.50 9.71 -0.60
CA ASP A 100 -4.39 10.72 -0.02
C ASP A 100 -3.67 11.53 1.08
N MET A 101 -2.96 10.86 1.98
CA MET A 101 -2.19 11.49 3.06
C MET A 101 -1.06 12.38 2.53
N THR A 102 -0.22 11.85 1.63
CA THR A 102 0.95 12.58 1.12
C THR A 102 0.54 13.76 0.23
N ASN A 103 -0.55 13.64 -0.53
CA ASN A 103 -1.15 14.73 -1.30
C ASN A 103 -1.77 15.79 -0.38
N LYS A 104 -2.42 15.36 0.71
CA LYS A 104 -2.99 16.27 1.70
C LYS A 104 -1.91 17.11 2.38
N HIS A 105 -0.79 16.51 2.81
CA HIS A 105 0.34 17.26 3.39
C HIS A 105 0.80 18.40 2.47
N TRP A 106 1.01 18.10 1.18
CA TRP A 106 1.40 19.11 0.19
C TRP A 106 0.33 20.19 0.00
N SER A 107 -0.93 19.77 -0.15
CA SER A 107 -2.05 20.67 -0.39
C SER A 107 -2.31 21.61 0.78
N ASP A 108 -2.25 21.11 2.01
CA ASP A 108 -2.43 21.89 3.24
C ASP A 108 -1.29 22.89 3.41
N TRP A 109 -0.04 22.48 3.15
CA TRP A 109 1.09 23.40 3.15
C TRP A 109 0.94 24.49 2.10
N MET A 110 0.59 24.13 0.87
CA MET A 110 0.34 25.09 -0.21
C MET A 110 -0.80 26.07 0.12
N LYS A 111 -1.88 25.57 0.71
CA LYS A 111 -3.00 26.41 1.16
C LYS A 111 -2.55 27.41 2.22
N LYS A 112 -1.86 26.95 3.27
CA LYS A 112 -1.31 27.84 4.31
C LYS A 112 -0.41 28.94 3.71
N LYS A 113 0.47 28.59 2.76
CA LYS A 113 1.33 29.57 2.10
C LYS A 113 0.59 30.54 1.18
N ARG A 114 -0.58 30.15 0.67
CA ARG A 114 -1.47 31.06 -0.05
C ARG A 114 -2.25 31.95 0.91
N ASP A 115 -2.71 31.44 2.04
CA ASP A 115 -3.44 32.24 3.04
C ASP A 115 -2.52 33.29 3.70
N ASP A 116 -1.21 33.02 3.77
CA ASP A 116 -0.18 33.98 4.19
C ASP A 116 0.03 35.15 3.18
N LEU A 117 -0.69 35.17 2.03
CA LEU A 117 -0.63 36.23 1.01
C LEU A 117 -1.59 37.37 1.30
N ASP A 118 -1.11 38.61 1.14
CA ASP A 118 -1.97 39.74 0.84
C ASP A 118 -2.44 39.64 -0.62
N GLU A 119 -3.73 39.39 -0.82
CA GLU A 119 -4.34 39.16 -2.13
C GLU A 119 -4.22 40.37 -3.08
N ASN A 120 -4.18 41.59 -2.53
CA ASN A 120 -4.07 42.83 -3.28
C ASN A 120 -2.63 43.09 -3.75
N GLU A 121 -1.63 42.72 -2.94
CA GLU A 121 -0.23 42.72 -3.36
C GLU A 121 0.06 41.62 -4.41
N TRP A 122 -0.56 40.45 -4.23
CA TRP A 122 -0.39 39.30 -5.11
C TRP A 122 -0.91 39.58 -6.51
N LYS A 123 -2.08 40.22 -6.64
CA LYS A 123 -2.70 40.58 -7.94
C LYS A 123 -1.90 41.60 -8.76
N LYS A 124 -1.01 42.38 -8.14
CA LYS A 124 -0.27 43.47 -8.81
C LYS A 124 1.13 43.10 -9.33
N LYS A 125 1.66 41.90 -9.06
CA LYS A 125 3.09 41.58 -9.31
C LYS A 125 3.29 40.24 -10.02
N GLU A 126 3.10 40.24 -11.34
CA GLU A 126 3.10 39.04 -12.20
C GLU A 126 4.39 38.19 -12.12
N GLU A 127 5.57 38.79 -12.28
CA GLU A 127 6.86 38.09 -12.20
C GLU A 127 7.06 37.37 -10.85
N LYS A 128 6.52 37.94 -9.77
CA LYS A 128 6.59 37.34 -8.42
C LYS A 128 5.71 36.10 -8.32
N ARG A 129 4.56 36.10 -9.00
CA ARG A 129 3.68 34.93 -9.09
C ARG A 129 4.34 33.82 -9.88
N GLU A 130 4.92 34.13 -11.04
CA GLU A 130 5.64 33.14 -11.85
C GLU A 130 6.78 32.50 -11.07
N SER A 131 7.60 33.30 -10.37
CA SER A 131 8.73 32.80 -9.61
C SER A 131 8.30 31.87 -8.47
N TRP A 132 7.18 32.20 -7.82
CA TRP A 132 6.59 31.35 -6.78
C TRP A 132 6.02 30.06 -7.36
N THR A 133 5.24 30.14 -8.44
CA THR A 133 4.69 28.96 -9.14
C THR A 133 5.80 28.02 -9.59
N LYS A 134 6.86 28.54 -10.25
CA LYS A 134 8.04 27.75 -10.65
C LYS A 134 8.68 27.04 -9.45
N PHE A 135 8.81 27.73 -8.32
CA PHE A 135 9.35 27.13 -7.10
C PHE A 135 8.44 26.03 -6.54
N THR A 136 7.14 26.30 -6.36
CA THR A 136 6.20 25.34 -5.80
C THR A 136 6.02 24.13 -6.69
N ASP A 137 5.98 24.31 -8.01
CA ASP A 137 5.88 23.19 -8.95
C ASP A 137 7.12 22.29 -8.90
N ALA A 138 8.31 22.89 -8.86
CA ALA A 138 9.56 22.14 -8.74
C ALA A 138 9.63 21.37 -7.42
N LYS A 139 9.17 21.96 -6.32
CA LYS A 139 9.13 21.30 -5.00
C LYS A 139 8.04 20.25 -4.90
N GLY A 140 6.87 20.49 -5.50
CA GLY A 140 5.76 19.55 -5.58
C GLY A 140 6.15 18.30 -6.35
N LYS A 141 6.80 18.45 -7.52
CA LYS A 141 7.35 17.30 -8.28
C LYS A 141 8.34 16.48 -7.45
N LYS A 142 9.22 17.15 -6.70
CA LYS A 142 10.18 16.47 -5.81
C LYS A 142 9.49 15.76 -4.64
N HIS A 143 8.44 16.37 -4.08
CA HIS A 143 7.60 15.78 -3.04
C HIS A 143 6.93 14.51 -3.55
N THR A 144 6.19 14.59 -4.64
CA THR A 144 5.51 13.44 -5.26
C THR A 144 6.49 12.30 -5.60
N LYS A 145 7.63 12.63 -6.22
CA LYS A 145 8.64 11.61 -6.57
C LYS A 145 9.16 10.89 -5.32
N LYS A 146 9.50 11.64 -4.26
CA LYS A 146 10.03 11.06 -3.02
C LYS A 146 9.06 10.03 -2.42
N TYR A 147 7.79 10.38 -2.29
CA TYR A 147 6.80 9.46 -1.72
C TYR A 147 6.44 8.30 -2.65
N HIS A 148 6.52 8.50 -3.97
CA HIS A 148 6.42 7.38 -4.91
C HIS A 148 7.56 6.36 -4.71
N ASP A 149 8.79 6.83 -4.60
CA ASP A 149 9.97 5.98 -4.40
C ASP A 149 9.89 5.23 -3.05
N GLU A 150 9.47 5.92 -1.99
CA GLU A 150 9.27 5.33 -0.66
C GLU A 150 8.20 4.25 -0.64
N TRP A 151 7.03 4.53 -1.22
CA TRP A 151 5.98 3.52 -1.35
C TRP A 151 6.49 2.31 -2.15
N THR A 152 7.18 2.54 -3.25
CA THR A 152 7.70 1.46 -4.11
C THR A 152 8.64 0.55 -3.34
N HIS A 153 9.56 1.13 -2.56
CA HIS A 153 10.47 0.38 -1.71
C HIS A 153 9.72 -0.41 -0.62
N TRP A 154 8.84 0.25 0.13
CA TRP A 154 8.07 -0.39 1.20
C TRP A 154 7.15 -1.50 0.67
N ASN A 155 6.50 -1.28 -0.47
CA ASN A 155 5.66 -2.28 -1.13
C ASN A 155 6.49 -3.49 -1.58
N GLY A 156 7.70 -3.25 -2.10
CA GLY A 156 8.65 -4.31 -2.44
C GLY A 156 9.00 -5.17 -1.22
N ASP A 157 9.28 -4.55 -0.08
CA ASP A 157 9.54 -5.27 1.18
C ASP A 157 8.34 -6.14 1.60
N MET A 158 7.13 -5.60 1.53
CA MET A 158 5.92 -6.34 1.92
C MET A 158 5.68 -7.55 1.03
N GLN A 159 5.86 -7.39 -0.29
CA GLN A 159 5.77 -8.49 -1.24
C GLN A 159 6.86 -9.54 -1.02
N TYR A 160 8.09 -9.13 -0.72
CA TYR A 160 9.18 -10.04 -0.36
C TYR A 160 8.84 -10.83 0.91
N ASN A 161 8.36 -10.16 1.96
CA ASN A 161 7.98 -10.79 3.22
C ASN A 161 6.83 -11.78 3.03
N PHE A 162 5.85 -11.47 2.19
CA PHE A 162 4.79 -12.41 1.82
C PHE A 162 5.35 -13.65 1.12
N LYS A 163 6.20 -13.48 0.09
CA LYS A 163 6.81 -14.59 -0.64
C LYS A 163 7.67 -15.48 0.26
N LYS A 164 8.31 -14.89 1.27
CA LYS A 164 9.11 -15.64 2.27
C LYS A 164 8.22 -16.41 3.25
N TRP A 165 7.10 -15.83 3.68
CA TRP A 165 6.18 -16.44 4.63
C TRP A 165 5.29 -17.52 3.99
N TYR A 166 4.94 -17.38 2.71
CA TYR A 166 3.99 -18.28 2.04
C TYR A 166 4.38 -19.77 2.08
N PRO A 167 5.64 -20.16 1.84
CA PRO A 167 6.06 -21.57 1.95
C PRO A 167 5.82 -22.16 3.34
N ASP A 168 6.06 -21.40 4.41
CA ASP A 168 5.83 -21.85 5.79
C ASP A 168 4.34 -22.05 6.05
N PHE A 169 3.52 -21.08 5.61
CA PHE A 169 2.07 -21.19 5.66
C PHE A 169 1.58 -22.44 4.90
N MET A 170 2.05 -22.64 3.67
CA MET A 170 1.69 -23.80 2.85
C MET A 170 2.08 -25.11 3.53
N GLY A 171 3.30 -25.20 4.08
CA GLY A 171 3.75 -26.39 4.80
C GLY A 171 2.88 -26.70 6.01
N LYS A 172 2.52 -25.68 6.80
CA LYS A 172 1.57 -25.82 7.93
C LYS A 172 0.19 -26.24 7.46
N TRP A 173 -0.35 -25.58 6.44
CA TRP A 173 -1.66 -25.87 5.87
C TRP A 173 -1.74 -27.32 5.37
N LEU A 174 -0.67 -27.80 4.73
CA LEU A 174 -0.58 -29.16 4.26
C LEU A 174 -0.43 -30.18 5.40
N LYS A 175 0.33 -29.85 6.44
CA LYS A 175 0.48 -30.70 7.62
C LYS A 175 -0.82 -30.86 8.40
N GLU A 176 -1.60 -29.78 8.51
CA GLU A 176 -2.91 -29.76 9.16
C GLU A 176 -4.01 -30.40 8.30
N GLU A 177 -3.69 -30.82 7.07
CA GLU A 177 -4.65 -31.41 6.11
C GLU A 177 -5.89 -30.53 5.88
N ASN A 178 -5.73 -29.20 5.90
CA ASN A 178 -6.83 -28.25 5.80
C ASN A 178 -7.65 -28.43 4.51
N TRP A 179 -7.08 -29.03 3.46
CA TRP A 179 -7.82 -29.43 2.26
C TRP A 179 -9.00 -30.38 2.54
N LYS A 180 -8.93 -31.24 3.57
CA LYS A 180 -10.04 -32.13 3.92
C LYS A 180 -11.26 -31.35 4.38
N THR A 181 -11.04 -30.21 5.04
CA THR A 181 -12.12 -29.27 5.40
C THR A 181 -12.67 -28.61 4.15
N TRP A 182 -11.79 -28.14 3.25
CA TRP A 182 -12.21 -27.52 2.00
C TRP A 182 -13.05 -28.46 1.12
N VAL A 183 -12.67 -29.73 0.98
CA VAL A 183 -13.44 -30.72 0.20
C VAL A 183 -14.86 -30.91 0.73
N LYS A 184 -15.09 -30.77 2.04
CA LYS A 184 -16.44 -30.83 2.63
C LYS A 184 -17.25 -29.56 2.39
N GLU A 185 -16.58 -28.46 2.09
CA GLU A 185 -17.15 -27.13 1.91
C GLU A 185 -17.43 -26.76 0.44
N ILE A 186 -16.78 -27.44 -0.51
CA ILE A 186 -16.96 -27.28 -1.96
C ILE A 186 -18.21 -28.02 -2.44
#